data_AF-A0A0B7AFR5-F1
#
_entry.id   AF-A0A0B7AFR5-F1
#
_cell.length_a   1.000
_cell.length_b   1.000
_cell.length_c   1.000
_cell.angle_alpha   90.00
_cell.angle_beta   90.00
_cell.angle_gamma   90.00
#
_symmetry.space_group_name_H-M   'P 1'
#
loop_
_entity.id
_entity.type
_entity.pdbx_description
1 polymer ?
#
loop_
_entity_poly.entity_id
_entity_poly.type
_entity_poly.pdbx_seq_one_letter_code
_entity_poly.pdbx_strand_id
1 'polypeptide(L)'
;MFHSLLSETEITLTSTWKEVKKQIRDDQRYSRFSSSDRKREKEFTDFMHEKFVNAKSDFRELLRETKVITYKTKKIVDENEGHLDDIEKMLENDKRYLTLNCVPEERRKILISHIEELDQKGLPPPPTASAPSHRGLK
;
A
#
# COMPACT_ATOMS: atom_id res chain seq x y z
N MET A 1 23.18 -8.03 4.32
CA MET A 1 23.84 -7.96 5.64
C MET A 1 23.18 -6.93 6.55
N PHE A 2 23.16 -5.62 6.23
CA PHE A 2 22.51 -4.61 7.07
C PHE A 2 20.99 -4.58 6.92
N HIS A 3 20.44 -4.60 5.70
CA HIS A 3 18.99 -4.74 5.50
C HIS A 3 18.43 -6.05 6.06
N SER A 4 19.21 -7.14 6.04
CA SER A 4 18.83 -8.41 6.65
C SER A 4 18.64 -8.27 8.17
N LEU A 5 19.58 -7.58 8.84
CA LEU A 5 19.45 -7.22 10.25
C LEU A 5 18.21 -6.36 10.50
N LEU A 6 17.96 -5.34 9.68
CA LEU A 6 16.77 -4.49 9.79
C LEU A 6 15.47 -5.29 9.55
N SER A 7 15.47 -6.26 8.64
CA SER A 7 14.29 -7.10 8.37
C SER A 7 14.00 -8.10 9.48
N GLU A 8 15.03 -8.56 10.20
CA GLU A 8 14.92 -9.46 11.35
C GLU A 8 14.56 -8.70 12.64
N THR A 9 14.74 -7.38 12.66
CA THR A 9 14.40 -6.52 13.80
C THR A 9 12.91 -6.17 13.77
N GLU A 10 12.29 -6.08 14.94
CA GLU A 10 10.89 -5.66 15.07
C GLU A 10 10.76 -4.14 14.82
N ILE A 11 10.59 -3.78 13.54
CA ILE A 11 10.50 -2.38 13.06
C ILE A 11 9.12 -2.15 12.42
N THR A 12 8.41 -1.14 12.93
CA THR A 12 7.15 -0.61 12.36
C THR A 12 7.43 0.49 11.34
N LEU A 13 6.46 0.83 10.48
CA LEU A 13 6.63 1.89 9.45
C LEU A 13 6.88 3.31 10.03
N THR A 14 6.69 3.50 11.33
CA THR A 14 6.91 4.76 12.06
C THR A 14 8.16 4.75 12.95
N SER A 15 8.90 3.64 12.97
CA SER A 15 10.10 3.50 13.80
C SER A 15 11.17 4.52 13.43
N THR A 16 11.85 5.07 14.44
CA THR A 16 12.92 6.04 14.23
C THR A 16 14.29 5.38 14.22
N TRP A 17 15.27 6.01 13.55
CA TRP A 17 16.65 5.51 13.55
C TRP A 17 17.21 5.34 14.96
N LYS A 18 16.91 6.29 15.86
CA LYS A 18 17.39 6.28 17.25
C LYS A 18 16.90 5.07 18.04
N GLU A 19 15.66 4.63 17.83
CA GLU A 19 15.08 3.47 18.49
C GLU A 19 15.67 2.18 17.94
N VAL A 20 15.69 2.04 16.61
CA VAL A 20 16.22 0.85 15.93
C VAL A 20 17.70 0.68 16.23
N LYS A 21 18.49 1.77 16.18
CA LYS A 21 19.91 1.77 16.53
C LYS A 21 20.17 1.18 17.91
N LYS A 22 19.32 1.44 18.91
CA LYS A 22 19.49 0.85 20.25
C LYS A 22 19.32 -0.67 20.25
N GLN A 23 18.45 -1.21 19.39
CA GLN A 23 18.22 -2.65 19.29
C GLN A 23 19.35 -3.37 18.55
N ILE A 24 19.92 -2.72 17.52
CA ILE A 24 20.87 -3.37 16.62
C ILE A 24 22.35 -3.06 16.91
N ARG A 25 22.64 -2.11 17.82
CA ARG A 25 24.02 -1.63 18.07
C ARG A 25 25.02 -2.72 18.49
N ASP A 26 24.53 -3.75 19.18
CA ASP A 26 25.34 -4.83 19.73
C ASP A 26 25.52 -6.00 18.72
N ASP A 27 24.79 -5.97 17.58
CA ASP A 27 24.92 -6.98 16.53
C ASP A 27 26.20 -6.75 15.70
N GLN A 28 26.93 -7.83 15.43
CA GLN A 28 28.17 -7.76 14.66
C GLN A 28 27.95 -7.18 13.25
N ARG A 29 26.79 -7.42 12.62
CA ARG A 29 26.41 -6.90 11.30
C ARG A 29 26.22 -5.38 11.31
N TYR A 30 25.79 -4.79 12.43
CA TYR A 30 25.73 -3.34 12.59
C TYR A 30 27.15 -2.74 12.57
N SER A 31 28.05 -3.31 13.37
CA SER A 31 29.44 -2.84 13.47
C SER A 31 30.21 -2.99 12.14
N ARG A 32 30.03 -4.12 11.45
CA ARG A 32 30.68 -4.45 10.17
C ARG A 32 30.19 -3.64 8.97
N PHE A 33 28.96 -3.10 9.01
CA PHE A 33 28.39 -2.41 7.86
C PHE A 33 29.12 -1.09 7.53
N SER A 34 29.30 -0.22 8.52
CA SER A 34 29.98 1.07 8.33
C SER A 34 30.39 1.66 9.67
N SER A 35 31.54 2.33 9.77
CA SER A 35 31.89 3.12 10.96
C SER A 35 31.15 4.46 11.05
N SER A 36 30.48 4.90 9.97
CA SER A 36 29.75 6.17 9.91
C SER A 36 28.29 5.99 10.30
N ASP A 37 27.87 6.69 11.37
CA ASP A 37 26.47 6.67 11.80
C ASP A 37 25.54 7.28 10.75
N ARG A 38 25.98 8.35 10.08
CA ARG A 38 25.23 9.00 9.00
C ARG A 38 24.97 8.05 7.83
N LYS A 39 25.92 7.17 7.48
CA LYS A 39 25.71 6.17 6.43
C LYS A 39 24.66 5.13 6.86
N ARG A 40 24.72 4.66 8.11
CA ARG A 40 23.73 3.72 8.66
C ARG A 40 22.32 4.32 8.71
N GLU A 41 22.20 5.58 9.14
CA GLU A 41 20.92 6.29 9.20
C GLU A 41 20.30 6.49 7.82
N LYS A 42 21.12 6.84 6.82
CA LYS A 42 20.67 6.93 5.44
C LYS A 42 20.09 5.61 4.95
N GLU A 43 20.82 4.52 5.14
CA GLU A 43 20.41 3.18 4.69
C GLU A 43 19.18 2.66 5.43
N PHE A 44 19.03 3.02 6.71
CA PHE A 44 17.80 2.80 7.44
C PHE A 44 16.63 3.60 6.84
N THR A 45 16.84 4.87 6.53
CA THR A 45 15.80 5.73 5.94
C THR A 45 15.36 5.22 4.57
N ASP A 46 16.31 4.83 3.72
CA ASP A 46 16.04 4.26 2.40
C ASP A 46 15.27 2.93 2.53
N PHE A 47 15.68 2.05 3.46
CA PHE A 47 14.97 0.81 3.78
C PHE A 47 13.54 1.06 4.27
N MET A 48 13.33 2.03 5.15
CA MET A 48 12.01 2.41 5.65
C MET A 48 11.11 2.94 4.54
N HIS A 49 11.67 3.76 3.65
CA HIS A 49 10.96 4.27 2.48
C HIS A 49 10.53 3.14 1.56
N GLU A 50 11.42 2.21 1.21
CA GLU A 50 11.07 1.04 0.38
C GLU A 50 10.00 0.16 1.05
N LYS A 51 10.15 -0.11 2.36
CA LYS A 51 9.17 -0.88 3.13
C LYS A 51 7.79 -0.22 3.11
N PHE A 52 7.74 1.11 3.19
CA PHE A 52 6.52 1.88 3.10
C PHE A 52 5.90 1.83 1.70
N VAL A 53 6.71 2.00 0.64
CA VAL A 53 6.25 1.91 -0.76
C VAL A 53 5.66 0.52 -1.04
N ASN A 54 6.33 -0.54 -0.60
CA ASN A 54 5.86 -1.91 -0.77
C ASN A 54 4.55 -2.15 -0.02
N ALA A 55 4.46 -1.74 1.26
CA ALA A 55 3.22 -1.87 2.04
C ALA A 55 2.02 -1.16 1.37
N LYS A 56 2.25 0.03 0.77
CA LYS A 56 1.23 0.75 0.00
C LYS A 56 0.84 0.00 -1.27
N SER A 57 1.80 -0.56 -2.00
CA SER A 57 1.55 -1.34 -3.21
C SER A 57 0.72 -2.57 -2.91
N ASP A 58 1.09 -3.32 -1.87
CA ASP A 58 0.39 -4.51 -1.41
C ASP A 58 -1.05 -4.17 -1.00
N PHE A 59 -1.24 -3.07 -0.26
CA PHE A 59 -2.58 -2.62 0.10
C PHE A 59 -3.42 -2.23 -1.12
N ARG A 60 -2.84 -1.57 -2.14
CA ARG A 60 -3.55 -1.29 -3.40
C ARG A 60 -3.89 -2.56 -4.17
N GLU A 61 -3.07 -3.61 -4.07
CA GLU A 61 -3.38 -4.91 -4.65
C GLU A 61 -4.57 -5.57 -3.95
N LEU A 62 -4.60 -5.57 -2.61
CA LEU A 62 -5.76 -6.00 -1.82
C LEU A 62 -7.04 -5.29 -2.26
N LEU A 63 -7.00 -3.96 -2.41
CA LEU A 63 -8.16 -3.19 -2.84
C LEU A 63 -8.64 -3.60 -4.24
N ARG A 64 -7.71 -3.87 -5.18
CA ARG A 64 -8.04 -4.38 -6.53
C ARG A 64 -8.62 -5.80 -6.52
N GLU A 65 -8.21 -6.64 -5.58
CA GLU A 65 -8.75 -7.99 -5.37
C GLU A 65 -10.15 -7.94 -4.76
N THR A 66 -10.45 -6.89 -4.00
CA THR A 66 -11.71 -6.70 -3.25
C THR A 66 -12.85 -6.26 -4.17
N LYS A 67 -13.49 -7.23 -4.85
CA LYS A 67 -14.49 -6.97 -5.90
C LYS A 67 -15.79 -6.30 -5.45
N VAL A 68 -16.06 -6.23 -4.14
CA VAL A 68 -17.20 -5.48 -3.62
C VAL A 68 -16.97 -3.96 -3.71
N ILE A 69 -15.71 -3.50 -3.75
CA ILE A 69 -15.37 -2.10 -4.02
C ILE A 69 -15.44 -1.89 -5.53
N THR A 70 -16.33 -1.01 -5.96
CA THR A 70 -16.61 -0.76 -7.39
C THR A 70 -16.73 0.74 -7.65
N TYR A 71 -16.91 1.13 -8.92
CA TYR A 71 -17.18 2.53 -9.30
C TYR A 71 -18.41 3.13 -8.61
N LYS A 72 -19.38 2.31 -8.18
CA LYS A 72 -20.56 2.79 -7.43
C LYS A 72 -20.26 3.10 -5.97
N THR A 73 -19.17 2.55 -5.42
CA THR A 73 -18.83 2.66 -4.00
C THR A 73 -18.65 4.12 -3.58
N LYS A 74 -18.12 4.99 -4.46
CA LYS A 74 -17.99 6.43 -4.16
C LYS A 74 -19.33 7.05 -3.77
N LYS A 75 -20.35 6.86 -4.62
CA LYS A 75 -21.69 7.37 -4.37
C LYS A 75 -22.29 6.83 -3.06
N ILE A 76 -22.07 5.55 -2.76
CA ILE A 76 -22.59 4.93 -1.53
C ILE A 76 -21.90 5.51 -0.30
N VAL A 77 -20.58 5.74 -0.35
CA VAL A 77 -19.82 6.35 0.75
C VAL A 77 -20.23 7.80 0.96
N ASP A 78 -20.46 8.56 -0.12
CA ASP A 78 -20.93 9.96 -0.04
C ASP A 78 -22.34 10.06 0.58
N GLU A 79 -23.20 9.05 0.37
CA GLU A 79 -24.55 8.98 0.94
C GLU A 79 -24.57 8.38 2.35
N ASN A 80 -23.61 7.52 2.69
CA ASN A 80 -23.50 6.82 3.96
C ASN A 80 -22.03 6.60 4.35
N GLU A 81 -21.52 7.46 5.24
CA GLU A 81 -20.15 7.36 5.75
C GLU A 81 -19.86 6.00 6.41
N GLY A 82 -20.87 5.34 7.01
CA GLY A 82 -20.72 4.02 7.63
C GLY A 82 -20.37 2.90 6.65
N HIS A 83 -20.60 3.08 5.35
CA HIS A 83 -20.19 2.11 4.34
C HIS A 83 -18.66 1.99 4.24
N LEU A 84 -17.94 3.09 4.52
CA LEU A 84 -16.49 3.07 4.55
C LEU A 84 -15.98 2.19 5.71
N ASP A 85 -16.59 2.32 6.89
CA ASP A 85 -16.26 1.50 8.06
C ASP A 85 -16.53 0.01 7.81
N ASP A 86 -17.60 -0.32 7.09
CA ASP A 86 -17.91 -1.71 6.72
C ASP A 86 -16.86 -2.30 5.76
N ILE A 87 -16.36 -1.49 4.83
CA ILE A 87 -15.23 -1.88 3.97
C ILE A 87 -13.97 -2.10 4.82
N GLU A 88 -13.67 -1.20 5.75
CA GLU A 88 -12.52 -1.34 6.64
C GLU A 88 -12.59 -2.60 7.50
N LYS A 89 -13.76 -2.91 8.09
CA LYS A 89 -14.01 -4.14 8.86
C LYS A 89 -13.79 -5.39 8.00
N MET A 90 -14.26 -5.39 6.77
CA MET A 90 -14.05 -6.54 5.86
C MET A 90 -12.56 -6.79 5.58
N LEU A 91 -11.74 -5.72 5.54
CA LEU A 91 -10.31 -5.81 5.28
C LEU A 91 -9.47 -6.02 6.54
N GLU A 92 -10.05 -5.93 7.74
CA GLU A 92 -9.33 -5.81 9.01
C GLU A 92 -8.41 -6.98 9.34
N ASN A 93 -8.70 -8.17 8.79
CA ASN A 93 -7.93 -9.39 9.03
C ASN A 93 -6.87 -9.66 7.94
N ASP A 94 -6.83 -8.90 6.85
CA ASP A 94 -5.81 -9.08 5.81
C ASP A 94 -4.45 -8.54 6.29
N LYS A 95 -3.39 -9.35 6.11
CA LYS A 95 -2.04 -8.98 6.54
C LYS A 95 -1.56 -7.65 5.94
N ARG A 96 -1.94 -7.36 4.70
CA ARG A 96 -1.57 -6.12 3.97
C ARG A 96 -2.28 -4.91 4.58
N TYR A 97 -3.51 -5.07 5.06
CA TYR A 97 -4.24 -4.05 5.82
C TYR A 97 -3.59 -3.81 7.20
N LEU A 98 -3.26 -4.89 7.92
CA LEU A 98 -2.64 -4.83 9.25
C LEU A 98 -1.24 -4.20 9.23
N THR A 99 -0.48 -4.39 8.14
CA THR A 99 0.85 -3.78 7.97
C THR A 99 0.81 -2.25 8.04
N LEU A 100 -0.31 -1.64 7.69
CA LEU A 100 -0.54 -0.19 7.75
C LEU A 100 -1.23 0.28 9.05
N ASN A 101 -1.42 -0.59 10.05
CA ASN A 101 -2.08 -0.22 11.33
C ASN A 101 -1.37 0.93 12.06
N CYS A 102 -0.06 1.08 11.90
CA CYS A 102 0.69 2.18 12.50
C CYS A 102 0.50 3.53 11.79
N VAL A 103 -0.20 3.54 10.64
CA VAL A 103 -0.47 4.73 9.80
C VAL A 103 -1.92 4.72 9.27
N PRO A 104 -2.94 4.72 10.16
CA PRO A 104 -4.34 4.57 9.75
C PRO A 104 -4.82 5.66 8.80
N GLU A 105 -4.36 6.90 8.98
CA GLU A 105 -4.69 8.04 8.09
C GLU A 105 -4.21 7.81 6.66
N GLU A 106 -2.98 7.31 6.48
CA GLU A 106 -2.45 7.02 5.15
C GLU A 106 -3.17 5.83 4.52
N ARG A 107 -3.53 4.81 5.32
CA ARG A 107 -4.34 3.69 4.85
C ARG A 107 -5.70 4.16 4.34
N ARG A 108 -6.41 4.97 5.13
CA ARG A 108 -7.72 5.53 4.74
C ARG A 108 -7.61 6.40 3.49
N LYS A 109 -6.56 7.20 3.38
CA LYS A 109 -6.27 8.00 2.18
C LYS A 109 -6.10 7.14 0.93
N ILE A 110 -5.38 6.01 1.02
CA ILE A 110 -5.21 5.08 -0.12
C ILE A 110 -6.55 4.44 -0.50
N LEU A 111 -7.36 4.05 0.48
CA LEU A 111 -8.70 3.50 0.24
C LEU A 111 -9.59 4.51 -0.50
N ILE A 112 -9.67 5.74 -0.02
CA ILE A 112 -10.46 6.81 -0.65
C ILE A 112 -9.94 7.08 -2.07
N SER A 113 -8.63 7.23 -2.25
CA SER A 113 -8.02 7.43 -3.56
C SER A 113 -8.35 6.29 -4.53
N HIS A 114 -8.39 5.05 -4.07
CA HIS A 114 -8.77 3.91 -4.90
C HIS A 114 -10.24 3.96 -5.33
N ILE A 115 -11.14 4.34 -4.40
CA ILE A 115 -12.57 4.53 -4.70
C ILE A 115 -12.76 5.64 -5.74
N GLU A 116 -12.04 6.75 -5.59
CA GLU A 116 -12.06 7.86 -6.57
C GLU A 116 -11.55 7.42 -7.94
N GLU A 117 -10.46 6.65 -8.01
CA GLU A 117 -9.95 6.11 -9.27
C GLU A 117 -10.94 5.19 -9.97
N LEU A 118 -11.69 4.37 -9.22
CA LEU A 118 -12.73 3.50 -9.77
C LEU A 118 -13.92 4.29 -10.30
N ASP A 119 -14.35 5.32 -9.58
CA ASP A 119 -15.43 6.22 -10.01
C ASP A 119 -15.06 6.95 -11.31
N GLN A 120 -13.84 7.51 -11.39
CA GLN A 120 -13.35 8.20 -12.58
C GLN A 120 -13.21 7.29 -13.81
N LYS A 121 -12.84 6.01 -13.62
CA LYS A 121 -12.78 5.04 -14.71
C LYS A 121 -14.17 4.64 -15.21
N GLY A 122 -15.19 4.75 -14.36
CA GLY A 122 -16.56 4.36 -14.69
C GLY A 122 -16.68 2.88 -15.07
N LEU A 123 -17.75 2.56 -15.80
CA LEU A 123 -17.86 1.24 -16.43
C LEU A 123 -16.82 1.13 -17.55
N PRO A 124 -16.06 0.01 -17.64
CA PRO A 124 -15.26 -0.23 -18.83
C PRO A 124 -16.19 -0.15 -20.05
N PRO A 125 -15.79 0.54 -21.14
CA PRO A 125 -16.59 0.58 -22.34
C PRO A 125 -16.89 -0.86 -22.75
N PRO A 126 -18.12 -1.18 -23.17
CA PRO A 126 -18.45 -2.52 -23.61
C PRO A 126 -17.45 -2.94 -24.69
N PRO A 127 -17.00 -4.21 -24.73
CA PRO A 127 -16.29 -4.72 -25.89
C PRO A 127 -17.28 -4.65 -27.06
N THR A 128 -17.27 -3.54 -27.79
CA THR A 128 -18.12 -3.37 -28.97
C THR A 128 -17.62 -4.36 -30.01
N ALA A 129 -18.26 -5.53 -30.05
CA ALA A 129 -17.97 -6.57 -31.00
C ALA A 129 -18.29 -6.08 -32.42
N SER A 130 -17.27 -6.19 -33.27
CA SER A 130 -17.26 -6.27 -34.73
C SER A 130 -17.91 -5.13 -35.54
N ALA A 131 -17.04 -4.34 -36.18
CA ALA A 131 -17.40 -3.56 -37.36
C ALA A 131 -18.02 -4.50 -38.44
N PRO A 132 -19.21 -4.19 -38.98
CA PRO A 132 -19.67 -4.88 -40.18
C PRO A 132 -18.77 -4.43 -41.34
N SER A 133 -18.06 -5.39 -41.93
CA SER A 133 -17.34 -5.19 -43.19
C SER A 133 -18.35 -4.72 -44.23
N HIS A 134 -18.27 -3.44 -44.62
CA HIS A 134 -19.14 -2.86 -45.63
C HIS A 134 -18.91 -3.57 -46.96
N ARG A 135 -19.87 -4.43 -47.29
CA ARG A 135 -20.10 -4.93 -48.64
C ARG A 135 -20.59 -3.76 -49.50
N GLY A 136 -19.77 -3.31 -50.43
CA GLY A 136 -20.14 -2.44 -51.56
C GLY A 136 -19.21 -2.77 -52.70
N LEU A 137 -19.54 -3.77 -53.53
CA LEU A 137 -20.40 -3.69 -54.73
C LEU A 137 -19.66 -3.06 -55.92
N LYS A 138 -19.52 -3.92 -56.94
CA LYS A 138 -19.13 -3.76 -58.35
C LYS A 138 -18.89 -2.35 -58.88
#